data_AF-A0A9D9U6N4-F1
#
_entry.id   AF-A0A9D9U6N4-F1
#
_cell.length_a   1.000
_cell.length_b   1.000
_cell.length_c   1.000
_cell.angle_alpha   90.00
_cell.angle_beta   90.00
_cell.angle_gamma   90.00
#
_symmetry.space_group_name_H-M   'P 1'
#
loop_
_entity.id
_entity.type
_entity.pdbx_description
1 polymer ?
#
loop_
_entity_poly.entity_id
_entity_poly.type
_entity_poly.pdbx_seq_one_letter_code
_entity_poly.pdbx_strand_id
1 'polypeptide(L)'
;MGRSLLLALLILVPGCTSAPGRPVAGDVTPRDVLAGTPIIGTHAPALLPAEDLLALDQPMRAFLARHIDMSAGAAQRLEQLVTALGDERSFGLRYTDATRTAPETFRSRDGNCLALTNLFVALARGARLDVSYQEVDIAPDWQMQGDLFLFYRHINAVVDLGAAGRRTVDFSSEEPTRSENPRRVSDARARAHYHGNLAVELMQAGDPGNAFLSLRRGLQADDSFSPLWTNLGALYLRIDATAYAETSYLEALRRSRTDMVAISGLARVYERIGDERRAARYRELAAKFRNDNPFYRVQQARSELLAGNLDRALQHLDFAIARRPGEASFLRLRASVLLQLGDTERARDDLQQAAAIARAEQIPVASHPVRDGA
;
A
#
# COMPACT_ATOMS: atom_id res chain seq x y z
N MET A 1 52.61 71.26 -26.78
CA MET A 1 52.30 70.75 -25.43
C MET A 1 50.81 70.39 -25.45
N GLY A 2 50.39 69.19 -25.80
CA GLY A 2 50.69 67.91 -25.17
C GLY A 2 49.44 67.48 -24.38
N ARG A 3 48.51 66.76 -25.01
CA ARG A 3 47.43 66.01 -24.34
C ARG A 3 46.84 64.99 -25.31
N SER A 4 47.41 63.79 -25.27
CA SER A 4 46.92 62.60 -25.97
C SER A 4 45.60 62.14 -25.37
N LEU A 5 44.54 62.03 -26.19
CA LEU A 5 43.35 61.27 -25.86
C LEU A 5 43.67 59.77 -26.05
N LEU A 6 43.73 59.01 -24.96
CA LEU A 6 43.61 57.56 -25.01
C LEU A 6 42.12 57.20 -25.03
N LEU A 7 41.62 56.80 -26.20
CA LEU A 7 40.31 56.18 -26.35
C LEU A 7 40.48 54.68 -26.03
N ALA A 8 40.10 54.26 -24.81
CA ALA A 8 40.09 52.85 -24.45
C ALA A 8 38.88 52.18 -25.11
N LEU A 9 39.14 51.41 -26.18
CA LEU A 9 38.16 50.60 -26.88
C LEU A 9 37.86 49.36 -26.02
N LEU A 10 36.76 49.38 -25.26
CA LEU A 10 36.26 48.19 -24.56
C LEU A 10 35.68 47.20 -25.59
N ILE A 11 36.44 46.15 -25.87
CA ILE A 11 35.96 44.98 -26.63
C ILE A 11 35.12 44.12 -25.69
N LEU A 12 33.80 44.25 -25.77
CA LEU A 12 32.84 43.34 -25.15
C LEU A 12 32.83 42.03 -25.94
N VAL A 13 33.55 41.02 -25.46
CA VAL A 13 33.45 39.66 -25.98
C VAL A 13 32.15 39.05 -25.44
N PRO A 14 31.21 38.59 -26.28
CA PRO A 14 30.06 37.85 -25.81
C PRO A 14 30.54 36.48 -25.32
N GLY A 15 30.71 36.35 -24.00
CA GLY A 15 30.87 35.05 -23.36
C GLY A 15 29.54 34.30 -23.48
N CYS A 16 29.50 33.28 -24.33
CA CYS A 16 28.45 32.27 -24.30
C CYS A 16 28.54 31.52 -22.96
N THR A 17 27.91 32.03 -21.92
CA THR A 17 27.57 31.22 -20.75
C THR A 17 26.51 30.23 -21.19
N SER A 18 26.94 29.01 -21.54
CA SER A 18 26.05 27.87 -21.59
C SER A 18 25.41 27.75 -20.21
N ALA A 19 24.13 28.07 -20.10
CA ALA A 19 23.34 27.71 -18.94
C ALA A 19 23.55 26.20 -18.68
N PRO A 20 23.73 25.75 -17.44
CA PRO A 20 23.77 24.33 -17.16
C PRO A 20 22.49 23.71 -17.71
N GLY A 21 22.65 22.92 -18.78
CA GLY A 21 21.54 22.26 -19.43
C GLY A 21 20.78 21.45 -18.39
N ARG A 22 19.45 21.53 -18.43
CA ARG A 22 18.59 20.58 -17.72
C ARG A 22 19.16 19.18 -17.99
N PRO A 23 19.49 18.37 -16.96
CA PRO A 23 20.07 17.06 -17.17
C PRO A 23 19.16 16.28 -18.11
N VAL A 24 19.73 15.79 -19.20
CA VAL A 24 19.03 14.97 -20.18
C VAL A 24 18.63 13.68 -19.45
N ALA A 25 17.42 13.19 -19.71
CA ALA A 25 16.93 11.93 -19.18
C ALA A 25 17.94 10.80 -19.51
N GLY A 26 18.70 10.36 -18.51
CA GLY A 26 19.81 9.41 -18.68
C GLY A 26 20.88 9.46 -17.56
N ASP A 27 21.04 10.58 -16.87
CA ASP A 27 22.17 10.77 -15.94
C ASP A 27 21.90 10.40 -14.46
N VAL A 28 20.64 10.20 -14.06
CA VAL A 28 20.29 9.91 -12.65
C VAL A 28 20.21 8.40 -12.41
N THR A 29 21.09 7.88 -11.57
CA THR A 29 21.13 6.46 -11.19
C THR A 29 20.29 6.17 -9.93
N PRO A 30 19.96 4.90 -9.63
CA PRO A 30 19.31 4.55 -8.37
C PRO A 30 20.12 4.98 -7.14
N ARG A 31 21.45 5.05 -7.26
CA ARG A 31 22.32 5.54 -6.19
C ARG A 31 22.08 7.03 -5.93
N ASP A 32 21.90 7.83 -6.98
CA ASP A 32 21.61 9.26 -6.87
C ASP A 32 20.23 9.49 -6.26
N VAL A 33 19.24 8.67 -6.65
CA VAL A 33 17.90 8.64 -6.04
C VAL A 33 17.98 8.40 -4.53
N LEU A 34 18.84 7.48 -4.07
CA LEU A 34 19.02 7.20 -2.64
C LEU A 34 19.97 8.17 -1.92
N ALA A 35 20.74 8.95 -2.66
CA ALA A 35 21.54 10.04 -2.11
C ALA A 35 20.65 11.21 -1.66
N GLY A 36 19.55 11.47 -2.36
CA GLY A 36 18.53 12.41 -1.88
C GLY A 36 18.84 13.88 -2.13
N THR A 37 19.86 14.22 -2.93
CA THR A 37 20.36 15.58 -3.08
C THR A 37 19.28 16.64 -3.35
N PRO A 38 18.27 16.42 -4.21
CA PRO A 38 17.20 17.39 -4.42
C PRO A 38 16.28 17.64 -3.21
N ILE A 39 16.23 16.72 -2.25
CA ILE A 39 15.33 16.77 -1.08
C ILE A 39 16.07 17.25 0.17
N ILE A 40 17.22 16.64 0.45
CA ILE A 40 17.98 16.85 1.70
C ILE A 40 19.29 17.61 1.49
N GLY A 41 19.61 18.00 0.25
CA GLY A 41 20.87 18.64 -0.10
C GLY A 41 22.07 17.68 -0.06
N THR A 42 23.28 18.24 0.02
CA THR A 42 24.54 17.47 0.02
C THR A 42 24.94 16.93 1.39
N HIS A 43 24.26 17.36 2.44
CA HIS A 43 24.49 16.85 3.79
C HIS A 43 23.58 15.65 4.00
N ALA A 44 24.15 14.45 4.17
CA ALA A 44 23.36 13.31 4.60
C ALA A 44 22.85 13.61 6.02
N PRO A 45 21.55 13.85 6.23
CA PRO A 45 21.04 14.01 7.58
C PRO A 45 21.20 12.67 8.30
N ALA A 46 21.31 12.74 9.62
CA ALA A 46 21.28 11.55 10.46
C ALA A 46 20.03 10.73 10.09
N LEU A 47 20.19 9.41 9.94
CA LEU A 47 19.03 8.52 9.84
C LEU A 47 18.13 8.77 11.06
N LEU A 48 16.82 8.69 10.84
CA LEU A 48 15.88 8.63 11.96
C LEU A 48 16.35 7.55 12.95
N PRO A 49 16.19 7.76 14.27
CA PRO A 49 16.56 6.78 15.26
C PRO A 49 16.06 5.39 14.90
N ALA A 50 16.85 4.36 15.19
CA ALA A 50 16.40 2.99 14.98
C ALA A 50 15.23 2.71 15.94
N GLU A 51 14.01 2.74 15.42
CA GLU A 51 12.83 2.32 16.15
C GLU A 51 12.68 0.81 16.07
N ASP A 52 12.55 0.17 17.24
CA ASP A 52 12.21 -1.25 17.30
C ASP A 52 10.70 -1.41 17.14
N LEU A 53 10.31 -1.67 15.90
CA LEU A 53 8.92 -1.85 15.45
C LEU A 53 8.12 -2.80 16.37
N LEU A 54 8.78 -3.83 16.92
CA LEU A 54 8.16 -4.91 17.68
C LEU A 54 8.69 -5.03 19.10
N ALA A 55 9.25 -3.95 19.64
CA ALA A 55 9.69 -3.94 21.01
C ALA A 55 8.55 -4.36 21.93
N LEU A 56 8.86 -5.25 22.86
CA LEU A 56 7.94 -5.64 23.93
C LEU A 56 8.38 -4.88 25.18
N ASP A 57 7.71 -3.78 25.53
CA ASP A 57 8.06 -2.98 26.70
C ASP A 57 7.48 -3.57 28.00
N GLN A 58 7.79 -2.94 29.15
CA GLN A 58 7.36 -3.45 30.46
C GLN A 58 5.82 -3.44 30.61
N PRO A 59 5.08 -2.38 30.24
CA PRO A 59 3.61 -2.41 30.20
C PRO A 59 3.04 -3.57 29.38
N MET A 60 3.57 -3.83 28.18
CA MET A 60 3.13 -4.96 27.35
C MET A 60 3.41 -6.32 28.00
N ARG A 61 4.59 -6.49 28.63
CA ARG A 61 4.90 -7.71 29.41
C ARG A 61 3.94 -7.92 30.57
N ALA A 62 3.60 -6.85 31.29
CA ALA A 62 2.64 -6.91 32.39
C ALA A 62 1.23 -7.25 31.90
N PHE A 63 0.84 -6.74 30.72
CA PHE A 63 -0.41 -7.12 30.07
C PHE A 63 -0.46 -8.62 29.75
N LEU A 64 0.59 -9.18 29.16
CA LEU A 64 0.66 -10.62 28.88
C LEU A 64 0.58 -11.46 30.16
N ALA A 65 1.32 -11.07 31.21
CA ALA A 65 1.31 -11.79 32.48
C ALA A 65 -0.07 -11.78 33.18
N ARG A 66 -0.90 -10.77 32.93
CA ARG A 66 -2.24 -10.65 33.50
C ARG A 66 -3.29 -11.46 32.72
N HIS A 67 -3.18 -11.53 31.40
CA HIS A 67 -4.26 -12.02 30.53
C HIS A 67 -3.98 -13.37 29.88
N ILE A 68 -2.71 -13.80 29.83
CA ILE A 68 -2.32 -15.02 29.11
C ILE A 68 -1.82 -16.07 30.09
N ASP A 69 -2.46 -17.23 30.09
CA ASP A 69 -1.95 -18.41 30.77
C ASP A 69 -0.85 -19.05 29.90
N MET A 70 0.41 -18.87 30.28
CA MET A 70 1.55 -19.39 29.54
C MET A 70 1.65 -20.93 29.57
N SER A 71 0.92 -21.60 30.47
CA SER A 71 0.85 -23.06 30.53
C SER A 71 -0.20 -23.66 29.57
N ALA A 72 -1.16 -22.84 29.12
CA ALA A 72 -2.19 -23.23 28.18
C ALA A 72 -1.61 -23.59 26.80
N GLY A 73 -2.38 -24.32 25.98
CA GLY A 73 -2.00 -24.63 24.59
C GLY A 73 -2.01 -23.39 23.67
N ALA A 74 -1.34 -23.46 22.52
CA ALA A 74 -1.21 -22.31 21.60
C ALA A 74 -2.57 -21.73 21.14
N ALA A 75 -3.55 -22.59 20.85
CA ALA A 75 -4.89 -22.14 20.44
C ALA A 75 -5.59 -21.33 21.54
N GLN A 76 -5.48 -21.78 22.79
CA GLN A 76 -6.08 -21.09 23.94
C GLN A 76 -5.34 -19.79 24.26
N ARG A 77 -4.00 -19.75 24.15
CA ARG A 77 -3.23 -18.50 24.31
C ARG A 77 -3.59 -17.47 23.23
N LEU A 78 -3.84 -17.92 22.00
CA LEU A 78 -4.33 -17.05 20.92
C LEU A 78 -5.71 -16.49 21.25
N GLU A 79 -6.65 -17.33 21.68
CA GLU A 79 -7.99 -16.91 22.09
C GLU A 79 -7.94 -15.88 23.23
N GLN A 80 -7.20 -16.17 24.30
CA GLN A 80 -6.97 -15.24 25.42
C GLN A 80 -6.42 -13.88 24.95
N LEU A 81 -5.45 -13.90 24.01
CA LEU A 81 -4.87 -12.67 23.48
C LEU A 81 -5.87 -11.86 22.65
N VAL A 82 -6.62 -12.52 21.76
CA VAL A 82 -7.65 -11.86 20.92
C VAL A 82 -8.74 -11.27 21.81
N THR A 83 -9.23 -12.03 22.79
CA THR A 83 -10.23 -11.57 23.75
C THR A 83 -9.74 -10.36 24.55
N ALA A 84 -8.51 -10.40 25.06
CA ALA A 84 -7.95 -9.31 25.86
C ALA A 84 -7.72 -8.01 25.06
N LEU A 85 -7.47 -8.11 23.75
CA LEU A 85 -7.32 -6.96 22.85
C LEU A 85 -8.67 -6.42 22.36
N GLY A 86 -9.64 -7.29 22.15
CA GLY A 86 -10.95 -6.95 21.58
C GLY A 86 -11.97 -6.45 22.59
N ASP A 87 -11.81 -6.74 23.87
CA ASP A 87 -12.74 -6.28 24.91
C ASP A 87 -12.54 -4.78 25.20
N GLU A 88 -13.53 -3.98 24.81
CA GLU A 88 -13.56 -2.52 25.01
C GLU A 88 -13.48 -2.11 26.48
N ARG A 89 -13.94 -2.97 27.40
CA ARG A 89 -13.91 -2.66 28.84
C ARG A 89 -12.51 -2.83 29.43
N SER A 90 -11.66 -3.66 28.82
CA SER A 90 -10.31 -3.94 29.31
C SER A 90 -9.22 -3.23 28.52
N PHE A 91 -9.26 -3.29 27.19
CA PHE A 91 -8.28 -2.62 26.32
C PHE A 91 -8.94 -1.73 25.28
N GLY A 92 -9.71 -2.32 24.35
CA GLY A 92 -10.37 -1.64 23.24
C GLY A 92 -9.39 -1.05 22.21
N LEU A 93 -9.35 -1.61 21.01
CA LEU A 93 -8.53 -1.09 19.91
C LEU A 93 -9.37 -0.23 18.96
N ARG A 94 -8.84 0.94 18.57
CA ARG A 94 -9.50 1.86 17.63
C ARG A 94 -8.72 1.98 16.33
N TYR A 95 -9.41 1.85 15.21
CA TYR A 95 -8.81 2.08 13.89
C TYR A 95 -8.64 3.58 13.62
N THR A 96 -7.44 4.00 13.19
CA THR A 96 -7.11 5.38 12.74
C THR A 96 -6.14 5.31 11.58
N ASP A 97 -5.86 6.42 10.89
CA ASP A 97 -4.92 6.41 9.75
C ASP A 97 -3.44 6.33 10.16
N ALA A 98 -3.13 6.55 11.44
CA ALA A 98 -1.77 6.72 11.90
C ALA A 98 -0.98 5.40 12.01
N THR A 99 0.24 5.43 11.48
CA THR A 99 1.21 4.33 11.50
C THR A 99 2.07 4.39 12.75
N ARG A 100 2.13 3.28 13.50
CA ARG A 100 2.81 3.21 14.80
C ARG A 100 3.57 1.92 14.99
N THR A 101 4.57 1.98 15.86
CA THR A 101 5.25 0.80 16.41
C THR A 101 4.35 0.07 17.41
N ALA A 102 4.67 -1.18 17.72
CA ALA A 102 3.90 -1.96 18.70
C ALA A 102 3.76 -1.27 20.07
N PRO A 103 4.83 -0.70 20.69
CA PRO A 103 4.69 0.01 21.96
C PRO A 103 3.82 1.27 21.88
N GLU A 104 3.90 2.01 20.78
CA GLU A 104 3.09 3.21 20.58
C GLU A 104 1.61 2.86 20.43
N THR A 105 1.29 1.88 19.58
CA THR A 105 -0.06 1.35 19.44
C THR A 105 -0.59 0.81 20.76
N PHE A 106 0.24 0.15 21.59
CA PHE A 106 -0.19 -0.32 22.90
C PHE A 106 -0.58 0.83 23.84
N ARG A 107 0.19 1.93 23.83
CA ARG A 107 -0.06 3.10 24.69
C ARG A 107 -1.25 3.93 24.21
N SER A 108 -1.37 4.17 22.90
CA SER A 108 -2.45 4.98 22.32
C SER A 108 -3.74 4.18 22.15
N ARG A 109 -3.64 2.85 22.05
CA ARG A 109 -4.73 1.91 21.72
C ARG A 109 -5.37 2.18 20.38
N ASP A 110 -4.63 2.79 19.47
CA ASP A 110 -5.10 3.12 18.13
C ASP A 110 -4.02 3.04 17.05
N GLY A 111 -4.48 2.86 15.81
CA GLY A 111 -3.61 2.85 14.64
C GLY A 111 -4.28 2.25 13.41
N ASN A 112 -3.59 2.32 12.29
CA ASN A 112 -4.02 1.66 11.06
C ASN A 112 -3.78 0.14 11.12
N CYS A 113 -4.15 -0.57 10.05
CA CYS A 113 -4.03 -2.02 9.98
C CYS A 113 -2.62 -2.53 10.34
N LEU A 114 -1.58 -1.87 9.86
CA LEU A 114 -0.20 -2.23 10.13
C LEU A 114 0.18 -1.99 11.60
N ALA A 115 -0.22 -0.85 12.17
CA ALA A 115 0.05 -0.52 13.57
C ALA A 115 -0.58 -1.55 14.53
N LEU A 116 -1.84 -1.94 14.28
CA LEU A 116 -2.55 -2.96 15.06
C LEU A 116 -1.94 -4.34 14.86
N THR A 117 -1.53 -4.67 13.62
CA THR A 117 -0.82 -5.92 13.32
C THR A 117 0.54 -5.98 14.01
N ASN A 118 1.32 -4.89 14.03
CA ASN A 118 2.60 -4.82 14.75
C ASN A 118 2.41 -5.12 16.23
N LEU A 119 1.40 -4.48 16.86
CA LEU A 119 1.04 -4.72 18.25
C LEU A 119 0.73 -6.20 18.49
N PHE A 120 -0.16 -6.77 17.67
CA PHE A 120 -0.56 -8.16 17.80
C PHE A 120 0.63 -9.11 17.64
N VAL A 121 1.48 -8.92 16.61
CA VAL A 121 2.67 -9.75 16.40
C VAL A 121 3.63 -9.68 17.59
N ALA A 122 3.89 -8.49 18.13
CA ALA A 122 4.77 -8.32 19.29
C ALA A 122 4.23 -9.06 20.53
N LEU A 123 2.93 -8.89 20.83
CA LEU A 123 2.28 -9.57 21.96
C LEU A 123 2.18 -11.09 21.75
N ALA A 124 1.82 -11.55 20.55
CA ALA A 124 1.71 -12.96 20.23
C ALA A 124 3.07 -13.68 20.35
N ARG A 125 4.16 -13.05 19.90
CA ARG A 125 5.52 -13.56 20.13
C ARG A 125 5.87 -13.59 21.62
N GLY A 126 5.50 -12.54 22.36
CA GLY A 126 5.62 -12.52 23.82
C GLY A 126 4.84 -13.66 24.51
N ALA A 127 3.69 -14.04 23.95
CA ALA A 127 2.85 -15.18 24.34
C ALA A 127 3.33 -16.54 23.79
N ARG A 128 4.54 -16.59 23.19
CA ARG A 128 5.14 -17.80 22.60
C ARG A 128 4.24 -18.45 21.53
N LEU A 129 3.60 -17.63 20.70
CA LEU A 129 2.88 -18.07 19.52
C LEU A 129 3.80 -17.98 18.28
N ASP A 130 3.71 -18.98 17.39
CA ASP A 130 4.36 -18.93 16.09
C ASP A 130 3.51 -18.03 15.17
N VAL A 131 3.95 -16.79 15.01
CA VAL A 131 3.23 -15.75 14.27
C VAL A 131 4.12 -15.11 13.22
N SER A 132 3.56 -14.93 12.03
CA SER A 132 4.20 -14.29 10.89
C SER A 132 3.30 -13.20 10.32
N TYR A 133 3.89 -12.18 9.71
CA TYR A 133 3.16 -11.26 8.85
C TYR A 133 2.69 -11.96 7.58
N GLN A 134 1.58 -11.50 7.04
CA GLN A 134 1.06 -11.91 5.75
C GLN A 134 0.61 -10.68 4.97
N GLU A 135 1.18 -10.49 3.78
CA GLU A 135 0.69 -9.54 2.80
C GLU A 135 -0.56 -10.09 2.13
N VAL A 136 -1.54 -9.21 1.98
CA VAL A 136 -2.77 -9.44 1.25
C VAL A 136 -2.90 -8.35 0.20
N ASP A 137 -3.05 -8.77 -1.05
CA ASP A 137 -3.42 -7.86 -2.12
C ASP A 137 -4.91 -7.52 -1.93
N ILE A 138 -5.22 -6.26 -1.59
CA ILE A 138 -6.58 -5.75 -1.70
C ILE A 138 -6.77 -5.31 -3.15
N ALA A 139 -7.91 -5.70 -3.74
CA ALA A 139 -8.37 -5.06 -4.96
C ALA A 139 -8.41 -3.55 -4.73
N PRO A 140 -7.60 -2.74 -5.43
CA PRO A 140 -7.58 -1.31 -5.20
C PRO A 140 -9.00 -0.75 -5.40
N ASP A 141 -9.46 0.11 -4.49
CA ASP A 141 -10.69 0.84 -4.75
C ASP A 141 -10.40 1.82 -5.89
N TRP A 142 -11.03 1.56 -7.04
CA TRP A 142 -10.78 2.31 -8.27
C TRP A 142 -11.57 3.63 -8.32
N GLN A 143 -12.22 4.01 -7.21
CA GLN A 143 -12.75 5.35 -7.02
C GLN A 143 -11.61 6.35 -6.85
N MET A 144 -11.13 6.92 -7.96
CA MET A 144 -10.27 8.10 -7.92
C MET A 144 -11.08 9.39 -7.77
N GLN A 145 -10.79 10.15 -6.72
CA GLN A 145 -10.77 11.61 -6.78
C GLN A 145 -9.34 12.05 -7.18
N GLY A 146 -9.14 12.40 -8.46
CA GLY A 146 -7.88 12.95 -8.97
C GLY A 146 -6.79 11.91 -9.30
N ASP A 147 -5.76 12.34 -10.04
CA ASP A 147 -4.68 11.53 -10.67
C ASP A 147 -3.71 10.80 -9.72
N LEU A 148 -4.14 10.48 -8.49
CA LEU A 148 -3.35 9.76 -7.50
C LEU A 148 -3.89 8.33 -7.32
N PHE A 149 -3.18 7.37 -7.92
CA PHE A 149 -3.42 5.95 -7.69
C PHE A 149 -2.88 5.55 -6.32
N LEU A 150 -3.77 5.24 -5.38
CA LEU A 150 -3.43 4.63 -4.11
C LEU A 150 -3.61 3.11 -4.25
N PHE A 151 -2.51 2.37 -4.26
CA PHE A 151 -2.56 0.91 -4.23
C PHE A 151 -2.46 0.46 -2.77
N TYR A 152 -3.59 0.08 -2.18
CA TYR A 152 -3.62 -0.45 -0.82
C TYR A 152 -3.15 -1.91 -0.83
N ARG A 153 -1.93 -2.17 -0.33
CA ARG A 153 -1.57 -3.51 0.13
C ARG A 153 -1.91 -3.58 1.61
N HIS A 154 -2.61 -4.63 1.99
CA HIS A 154 -2.92 -4.89 3.38
C HIS A 154 -1.94 -5.88 3.97
N ILE A 155 -1.76 -5.78 5.28
CA ILE A 155 -0.92 -6.68 6.04
C ILE A 155 -1.67 -7.12 7.28
N ASN A 156 -1.69 -8.42 7.50
CA ASN A 156 -2.31 -9.04 8.67
C ASN A 156 -1.34 -10.04 9.31
N ALA A 157 -1.79 -10.70 10.37
CA ALA A 157 -1.00 -11.72 11.07
C ALA A 157 -1.57 -13.12 10.81
N VAL A 158 -0.69 -14.09 10.63
CA VAL A 158 -1.04 -15.51 10.61
C VAL A 158 -0.32 -16.25 11.72
N VAL A 159 -1.06 -17.02 12.50
CA VAL A 159 -0.57 -17.83 13.61
C VAL A 159 -0.63 -19.29 13.20
N ASP A 160 0.48 -20.01 13.34
CA ASP A 160 0.55 -21.46 13.13
C ASP A 160 0.33 -22.17 14.47
N LEU A 161 -0.74 -22.98 14.55
CA LEU A 161 -1.12 -23.72 15.76
C LEU A 161 -0.81 -25.22 15.62
N GLY A 162 0.03 -25.61 14.65
CA GLY A 162 0.38 -27.00 14.39
C GLY A 162 -0.84 -27.81 13.95
N ALA A 163 -1.20 -28.86 14.71
CA ALA A 163 -2.33 -29.74 14.39
C ALA A 163 -3.69 -29.03 14.35
N ALA A 164 -3.85 -27.89 15.05
CA ALA A 164 -5.07 -27.10 15.01
C ALA A 164 -5.18 -26.20 13.75
N GLY A 165 -4.18 -26.24 12.88
CA GLY A 165 -4.10 -25.48 11.65
C GLY A 165 -3.64 -24.04 11.85
N ARG A 166 -3.79 -23.21 10.82
CA ARG A 166 -3.44 -21.79 10.86
C ARG A 166 -4.66 -20.94 11.21
N ARG A 167 -4.42 -19.78 11.83
CA ARG A 167 -5.43 -18.75 12.10
C ARG A 167 -4.93 -17.40 11.63
N THR A 168 -5.75 -16.67 10.90
CA THR A 168 -5.47 -15.29 10.48
C THR A 168 -6.13 -14.33 11.45
N VAL A 169 -5.40 -13.30 11.87
CA VAL A 169 -5.89 -12.18 12.65
C VAL A 169 -5.74 -10.93 11.80
N ASP A 170 -6.87 -10.35 11.43
CA ASP A 170 -6.96 -9.26 10.47
C ASP A 170 -7.66 -8.04 11.10
N PHE A 171 -7.00 -6.89 11.03
CA PHE A 171 -7.47 -5.63 11.60
C PHE A 171 -7.92 -4.62 10.52
N SER A 172 -8.23 -5.08 9.30
CA SER A 172 -8.80 -4.21 8.25
C SER A 172 -10.15 -3.63 8.68
N SER A 173 -10.37 -2.35 8.32
CA SER A 173 -11.63 -1.63 8.53
C SER A 173 -12.69 -1.92 7.46
N GLU A 174 -12.30 -2.55 6.36
CA GLU A 174 -13.21 -2.94 5.27
C GLU A 174 -13.74 -4.36 5.54
N GLU A 175 -14.99 -4.64 5.12
CA GLU A 175 -15.49 -6.02 5.10
C GLU A 175 -14.45 -6.93 4.44
N PRO A 176 -14.31 -8.20 4.85
CA PRO A 176 -13.25 -9.07 4.35
C PRO A 176 -13.37 -9.26 2.83
N THR A 177 -12.77 -8.35 2.07
CA THR A 177 -12.48 -8.53 0.66
C THR A 177 -11.46 -9.64 0.66
N ARG A 178 -11.96 -10.83 0.35
CA ARG A 178 -11.21 -12.08 0.33
C ARG A 178 -9.84 -11.83 -0.28
N SER A 179 -8.82 -12.10 0.52
CA SER A 179 -7.42 -11.95 0.14
C SER A 179 -7.15 -12.67 -1.18
N GLU A 180 -6.76 -11.93 -2.21
CA GLU A 180 -6.58 -12.51 -3.54
C GLU A 180 -5.34 -13.41 -3.65
N ASN A 181 -4.36 -13.22 -2.77
CA ASN A 181 -3.12 -14.00 -2.76
C ASN A 181 -2.34 -13.81 -1.45
N PRO A 182 -2.74 -14.46 -0.34
CA PRO A 182 -2.08 -14.26 0.94
C PRO A 182 -0.65 -14.81 0.90
N ARG A 183 0.33 -13.95 1.18
CA ARG A 183 1.76 -14.31 1.15
C ARG A 183 2.39 -14.01 2.49
N ARG A 184 2.94 -15.02 3.17
CA ARG A 184 3.76 -14.79 4.38
C ARG A 184 4.97 -13.93 4.02
N VAL A 185 5.27 -12.95 4.86
CA VAL A 185 6.39 -12.03 4.67
C VAL A 185 7.24 -11.91 5.92
N SER A 186 8.48 -11.45 5.73
CA SER A 186 9.43 -11.27 6.82
C SER A 186 9.15 -9.99 7.61
N ASP A 187 9.72 -9.89 8.82
CA ASP A 187 9.72 -8.65 9.60
C ASP A 187 10.42 -7.50 8.86
N ALA A 188 11.38 -7.83 7.99
CA ALA A 188 12.07 -6.85 7.17
C ALA A 188 11.10 -6.23 6.14
N ARG A 189 10.24 -7.05 5.52
CA ARG A 189 9.15 -6.57 4.69
C ARG A 189 8.13 -5.76 5.49
N ALA A 190 7.75 -6.19 6.70
CA ALA A 190 6.84 -5.42 7.56
C ALA A 190 7.41 -4.03 7.93
N ARG A 191 8.71 -3.95 8.22
CA ARG A 191 9.42 -2.66 8.39
C ARG A 191 9.40 -1.80 7.13
N ALA A 192 9.51 -2.41 5.95
CA ALA A 192 9.40 -1.71 4.68
C ALA A 192 7.99 -1.11 4.48
N HIS A 193 6.92 -1.84 4.84
CA HIS A 193 5.55 -1.29 4.90
C HIS A 193 5.44 -0.13 5.88
N TYR A 194 5.97 -0.29 7.10
CA TYR A 194 5.92 0.74 8.14
C TYR A 194 6.54 2.06 7.67
N HIS A 195 7.74 2.00 7.12
CA HIS A 195 8.41 3.17 6.59
C HIS A 195 7.75 3.73 5.32
N GLY A 196 7.10 2.88 4.52
CA GLY A 196 6.30 3.30 3.38
C GLY A 196 5.10 4.15 3.80
N ASN A 197 4.32 3.69 4.79
CA ASN A 197 3.17 4.43 5.30
C ASN A 197 3.59 5.71 6.01
N LEU A 198 4.62 5.64 6.87
CA LEU A 198 5.15 6.82 7.56
C LEU A 198 5.62 7.89 6.57
N ALA A 199 6.27 7.49 5.47
CA ALA A 199 6.66 8.43 4.43
C ALA A 199 5.46 9.10 3.76
N VAL A 200 4.35 8.38 3.54
CA VAL A 200 3.12 8.97 2.99
C VAL A 200 2.51 9.98 3.97
N GLU A 201 2.46 9.67 5.26
CA GLU A 201 2.00 10.59 6.30
C GLU A 201 2.87 11.86 6.36
N LEU A 202 4.20 11.70 6.35
CA LEU A 202 5.14 12.83 6.34
C LEU A 202 5.02 13.68 5.07
N MET A 203 4.80 13.04 3.92
CA MET A 203 4.52 13.75 2.66
C MET A 203 3.22 14.56 2.72
N GLN A 204 2.18 14.06 3.40
CA GLN A 204 0.92 14.78 3.62
C GLN A 204 1.09 15.93 4.62
N ALA A 205 1.94 15.74 5.63
CA ALA A 205 2.30 16.77 6.61
C ALA A 205 3.24 17.86 6.08
N GLY A 206 3.71 17.75 4.82
CA GLY A 206 4.60 18.74 4.22
C GLY A 206 6.07 18.60 4.63
N ASP A 207 6.49 17.42 5.08
CA ASP A 207 7.87 17.11 5.48
C ASP A 207 8.54 16.12 4.49
N PRO A 208 8.96 16.60 3.30
CA PRO A 208 9.58 15.73 2.29
C PRO A 208 10.93 15.18 2.73
N GLY A 209 11.64 15.87 3.64
CA GLY A 209 12.94 15.46 4.16
C GLY A 209 12.83 14.19 4.99
N ASN A 210 11.98 14.20 6.03
CA ASN A 210 11.76 13.00 6.83
C ASN A 210 11.03 11.91 6.05
N ALA A 211 10.14 12.26 5.11
CA ALA A 211 9.54 11.27 4.22
C ALA A 211 10.59 10.49 3.42
N PHE A 212 11.57 11.20 2.84
CA PHE A 212 12.68 10.58 2.12
C PHE A 212 13.50 9.66 3.03
N LEU A 213 13.82 10.10 4.25
CA LEU A 213 14.60 9.29 5.20
C LEU A 213 13.86 8.02 5.63
N SER A 214 12.55 8.10 5.82
CA SER A 214 11.69 6.95 6.05
C SER A 214 11.76 5.98 4.87
N LEU A 215 11.54 6.43 3.62
CA LEU A 215 11.63 5.55 2.45
C LEU A 215 13.00 4.88 2.31
N ARG A 216 14.08 5.63 2.54
CA ARG A 216 15.45 5.09 2.54
C ARG A 216 15.65 4.02 3.61
N ARG A 217 15.06 4.21 4.80
CA ARG A 217 15.07 3.20 5.88
C ARG A 217 14.26 1.96 5.54
N GLY A 218 13.11 2.12 4.89
CA GLY A 218 12.33 1.01 4.35
C GLY A 218 13.10 0.18 3.33
N LEU A 219 13.83 0.84 2.41
CA LEU A 219 14.65 0.16 1.40
C LEU A 219 15.90 -0.51 1.99
N GLN A 220 16.43 -0.01 3.12
CA GLN A 220 17.46 -0.72 3.88
C GLN A 220 16.91 -2.01 4.51
N ALA A 221 15.62 -2.05 4.85
CA ALA A 221 14.98 -3.24 5.41
C ALA A 221 14.62 -4.26 4.30
N ASP A 222 14.00 -3.82 3.21
CA ASP A 222 13.71 -4.64 2.05
C ASP A 222 13.74 -3.82 0.76
N ASP A 223 14.82 -3.97 -0.02
CA ASP A 223 15.02 -3.24 -1.26
C ASP A 223 14.15 -3.77 -2.43
N SER A 224 13.57 -4.97 -2.28
CA SER A 224 12.72 -5.62 -3.27
C SER A 224 11.28 -5.12 -3.22
N PHE A 225 10.94 -4.34 -2.21
CA PHE A 225 9.60 -3.80 -2.02
C PHE A 225 9.33 -2.61 -2.96
N SER A 226 8.85 -2.92 -4.17
CA SER A 226 8.50 -1.97 -5.23
C SER A 226 7.76 -0.70 -4.77
N PRO A 227 6.77 -0.77 -3.85
CA PRO A 227 6.04 0.42 -3.39
C PRO A 227 6.91 1.53 -2.76
N LEU A 228 8.08 1.20 -2.22
CA LEU A 228 8.97 2.25 -1.71
C LEU A 228 9.60 3.06 -2.84
N TRP A 229 9.91 2.41 -3.97
CA TRP A 229 10.37 3.09 -5.18
C TRP A 229 9.27 3.92 -5.83
N THR A 230 8.01 3.49 -5.79
CA THR A 230 6.89 4.31 -6.28
C THR A 230 6.63 5.51 -5.39
N ASN A 231 6.74 5.37 -4.07
CA ASN A 231 6.67 6.49 -3.13
C ASN A 231 7.83 7.48 -3.31
N LEU A 232 9.06 7.01 -3.58
CA LEU A 232 10.18 7.88 -3.96
C LEU A 232 9.87 8.63 -5.26
N GLY A 233 9.33 7.94 -6.27
CA GLY A 233 8.92 8.57 -7.53
C GLY A 233 7.90 9.68 -7.31
N ALA A 234 6.89 9.43 -6.47
CA ALA A 234 5.87 10.42 -6.14
C ALA A 234 6.46 11.61 -5.36
N LEU A 235 7.37 11.35 -4.42
CA LEU A 235 8.05 12.38 -3.64
C LEU A 235 8.90 13.30 -4.54
N TYR A 236 9.71 12.73 -5.43
CA TYR A 236 10.52 13.52 -6.37
C TYR A 236 9.68 14.29 -7.39
N LEU A 237 8.57 13.71 -7.85
CA LEU A 237 7.66 14.38 -8.77
C LEU A 237 7.00 15.61 -8.13
N ARG A 238 6.68 15.56 -6.82
CA ARG A 238 6.12 16.71 -6.08
C ARG A 238 7.06 17.92 -6.00
N ILE A 239 8.37 17.69 -6.05
CA ILE A 239 9.39 18.76 -6.01
C ILE A 239 10.02 19.06 -7.38
N ASP A 240 9.36 18.64 -8.48
CA ASP A 240 9.81 18.85 -9.86
C ASP A 240 11.17 18.24 -10.23
N ALA A 241 11.66 17.29 -9.43
CA ALA A 241 12.86 16.50 -9.73
C ALA A 241 12.51 15.34 -10.69
N THR A 242 12.04 15.66 -11.90
CA THR A 242 11.46 14.68 -12.85
C THR A 242 12.39 13.54 -13.22
N ALA A 243 13.69 13.78 -13.38
CA ALA A 243 14.67 12.73 -13.66
C ALA A 243 14.81 11.72 -12.50
N TYR A 244 14.75 12.20 -11.25
CA TYR A 244 14.78 11.33 -10.07
C TYR A 244 13.47 10.53 -9.94
N ALA A 245 12.35 11.17 -10.28
CA ALA A 245 11.05 10.50 -10.31
C ALA A 245 11.01 9.39 -11.38
N GLU A 246 11.51 9.66 -12.60
CA GLU A 246 11.63 8.68 -13.68
C GLU A 246 12.44 7.46 -13.23
N THR A 247 13.66 7.68 -12.72
CA THR A 247 14.53 6.60 -12.25
C THR A 247 13.87 5.79 -11.14
N SER A 248 13.18 6.45 -10.20
CA SER A 248 12.48 5.76 -9.11
C SER A 248 11.35 4.85 -9.62
N TYR A 249 10.51 5.34 -10.54
CA TYR A 249 9.44 4.52 -11.12
C TYR A 249 9.97 3.41 -12.03
N LEU A 250 11.06 3.64 -12.76
CA LEU A 250 11.72 2.59 -13.54
C LEU A 250 12.27 1.49 -12.63
N GLU A 251 12.88 1.83 -11.49
CA GLU A 251 13.33 0.85 -10.49
C GLU A 251 12.15 0.07 -9.88
N ALA A 252 11.04 0.72 -9.59
CA ALA A 252 9.80 0.03 -9.20
C ALA A 252 9.41 -1.03 -10.24
N LEU A 253 9.41 -0.68 -11.53
CA LEU A 253 9.11 -1.63 -12.62
C LEU A 253 10.14 -2.75 -12.79
N ARG A 254 11.40 -2.53 -12.40
CA ARG A 254 12.40 -3.61 -12.35
C ARG A 254 12.07 -4.63 -11.27
N ARG A 255 11.55 -4.19 -10.12
CA ARG A 255 11.13 -5.07 -9.01
C ARG A 255 9.78 -5.72 -9.26
N SER A 256 8.85 -4.99 -9.89
CA SER A 256 7.53 -5.49 -10.27
C SER A 256 7.08 -4.92 -11.61
N ARG A 257 7.15 -5.74 -12.66
CA ARG A 257 6.80 -5.34 -14.05
C ARG A 257 5.34 -4.92 -14.22
N THR A 258 4.48 -5.25 -13.27
CA THR A 258 3.04 -4.97 -13.27
C THR A 258 2.66 -3.93 -12.21
N ASP A 259 3.63 -3.18 -11.67
CA ASP A 259 3.36 -2.12 -10.70
C ASP A 259 2.61 -0.97 -11.36
N MET A 260 1.29 -0.96 -11.18
CA MET A 260 0.42 0.02 -11.82
C MET A 260 0.67 1.45 -11.34
N VAL A 261 1.12 1.63 -10.08
CA VAL A 261 1.46 2.95 -9.54
C VAL A 261 2.69 3.48 -10.27
N ALA A 262 3.69 2.62 -10.51
CA ALA A 262 4.87 3.00 -11.28
C ALA A 262 4.53 3.34 -12.75
N ILE A 263 3.68 2.55 -13.41
CA ILE A 263 3.26 2.80 -14.79
C ILE A 263 2.54 4.15 -14.91
N SER A 264 1.57 4.41 -14.03
CA SER A 264 0.86 5.68 -14.01
C SER A 264 1.78 6.85 -13.63
N GLY A 265 2.72 6.62 -12.71
CA GLY A 265 3.75 7.60 -12.35
C GLY A 265 4.62 8.01 -13.53
N LEU A 266 5.05 7.06 -14.36
CA LEU A 266 5.82 7.33 -15.58
C LEU A 266 5.03 8.12 -16.62
N ALA A 267 3.74 7.84 -16.79
CA ALA A 267 2.88 8.66 -17.66
C ALA A 267 2.93 10.14 -17.23
N ARG A 268 2.75 10.42 -15.93
CA ARG A 268 2.79 11.77 -15.36
C ARG A 268 4.17 12.43 -15.47
N VAL A 269 5.24 11.66 -15.28
CA VAL A 269 6.62 12.14 -15.51
C VAL A 269 6.79 12.60 -16.95
N TYR A 270 6.34 11.80 -17.92
CA TYR A 270 6.48 12.14 -19.34
C TYR A 270 5.60 13.30 -19.79
N GLU A 271 4.40 13.44 -19.21
CA GLU A 271 3.56 14.64 -19.39
C GLU A 271 4.27 15.89 -18.86
N ARG A 272 4.85 15.83 -17.66
CA ARG A 272 5.54 16.96 -17.02
C ARG A 272 6.74 17.46 -17.83
N ILE A 273 7.44 16.58 -18.53
CA ILE A 273 8.57 16.94 -19.40
C ILE A 273 8.17 17.24 -20.85
N GLY A 274 6.89 17.08 -21.21
CA GLY A 274 6.38 17.33 -22.57
C GLY A 274 6.64 16.21 -23.58
N ASP A 275 7.02 15.01 -23.14
CA ASP A 275 7.19 13.84 -24.03
C ASP A 275 5.86 13.11 -24.22
N GLU A 276 5.00 13.69 -25.04
CA GLU A 276 3.63 13.20 -25.27
C GLU A 276 3.60 11.75 -25.79
N ARG A 277 4.62 11.37 -26.58
CA ARG A 277 4.71 10.01 -27.13
C ARG A 277 4.92 8.97 -26.03
N ARG A 278 5.87 9.19 -25.10
CA ARG A 278 6.07 8.27 -23.98
C ARG A 278 4.91 8.35 -22.98
N ALA A 279 4.38 9.55 -22.71
CA ALA A 279 3.20 9.72 -21.87
C ALA A 279 2.02 8.86 -22.35
N ALA A 280 1.65 9.00 -23.63
CA ALA A 280 0.56 8.23 -24.25
C ALA A 280 0.78 6.71 -24.12
N ARG A 281 2.01 6.24 -24.37
CA ARG A 281 2.36 4.82 -24.22
C ARG A 281 2.12 4.30 -22.79
N TYR A 282 2.55 5.03 -21.77
CA TYR A 282 2.37 4.61 -20.38
C TYR A 282 0.91 4.76 -19.92
N ARG A 283 0.16 5.75 -20.41
CA ARG A 283 -1.29 5.84 -20.18
C ARG A 283 -2.04 4.65 -20.77
N GLU A 284 -1.72 4.26 -22.00
CA GLU A 284 -2.31 3.08 -22.65
C GLU A 284 -1.98 1.80 -21.87
N LEU A 285 -0.73 1.64 -21.43
CA LEU A 285 -0.32 0.51 -20.63
C LEU A 285 -1.07 0.46 -19.28
N ALA A 286 -1.21 1.60 -18.59
CA ALA A 286 -1.97 1.69 -17.34
C ALA A 286 -3.45 1.34 -17.57
N ALA A 287 -4.06 1.83 -18.66
CA ALA A 287 -5.43 1.52 -19.02
C ALA A 287 -5.62 0.02 -19.31
N LYS A 288 -4.67 -0.61 -20.02
CA LYS A 288 -4.69 -2.04 -20.29
C LYS A 288 -4.65 -2.86 -19.01
N PHE A 289 -3.68 -2.62 -18.11
CA PHE A 289 -3.59 -3.35 -16.84
C PHE A 289 -4.84 -3.18 -15.98
N ARG A 290 -5.43 -1.98 -15.97
CA ARG A 290 -6.68 -1.71 -15.27
C ARG A 290 -7.85 -2.50 -15.86
N ASN A 291 -8.02 -2.45 -17.18
CA ASN A 291 -9.09 -3.13 -17.89
C ASN A 291 -8.97 -4.67 -17.85
N ASP A 292 -7.76 -5.20 -17.69
CA ASP A 292 -7.52 -6.63 -17.54
C ASP A 292 -7.76 -7.12 -16.09
N ASN A 293 -7.89 -6.22 -15.11
CA ASN A 293 -8.14 -6.57 -13.72
C ASN A 293 -9.65 -6.92 -13.49
N PRO A 294 -9.97 -8.16 -13.04
CA PRO A 294 -11.35 -8.58 -12.79
C PRO A 294 -12.10 -7.75 -11.75
N PHE A 295 -11.41 -7.26 -10.72
CA PHE A 295 -12.01 -6.45 -9.67
C PHE A 295 -12.30 -5.03 -10.13
N TYR A 296 -11.44 -4.47 -10.99
CA TYR A 296 -11.77 -3.21 -11.68
C TYR A 296 -13.05 -3.35 -12.50
N ARG A 297 -13.18 -4.46 -13.24
CA ARG A 297 -14.38 -4.76 -14.03
C ARG A 297 -15.61 -4.88 -13.13
N VAL A 298 -15.48 -5.47 -11.95
CA VAL A 298 -16.57 -5.51 -10.96
C VAL A 298 -16.95 -4.11 -10.46
N GLN A 299 -15.99 -3.22 -10.21
CA GLN A 299 -16.32 -1.83 -9.85
C GLN A 299 -16.99 -1.09 -11.02
N GLN A 300 -16.54 -1.28 -12.26
CA GLN A 300 -17.23 -0.76 -13.44
C GLN A 300 -18.66 -1.30 -13.51
N ALA A 301 -18.87 -2.59 -13.25
CA ALA A 301 -20.19 -3.19 -13.22
C ALA A 301 -21.10 -2.56 -12.15
N ARG A 302 -20.59 -2.28 -10.95
CA ARG A 302 -21.35 -1.57 -9.91
C ARG A 302 -21.74 -0.16 -10.35
N SER A 303 -20.82 0.57 -10.98
CA SER A 303 -21.11 1.91 -11.50
C SER A 303 -22.18 1.87 -12.60
N GLU A 304 -22.09 0.93 -13.53
CA GLU A 304 -23.08 0.75 -14.59
C GLU A 304 -24.43 0.30 -14.02
N LEU A 305 -24.44 -0.55 -12.99
CA LEU A 305 -25.65 -0.94 -12.26
C LEU A 305 -26.33 0.26 -11.59
N LEU A 306 -25.56 1.11 -10.90
CA LEU A 306 -26.06 2.36 -10.29
C LEU A 306 -26.60 3.33 -11.34
N ALA A 307 -26.00 3.34 -12.54
CA ALA A 307 -26.48 4.13 -13.68
C ALA A 307 -27.67 3.49 -14.41
N GLY A 308 -28.12 2.30 -14.02
CA GLY A 308 -29.22 1.57 -14.68
C GLY A 308 -28.83 0.85 -15.98
N ASN A 309 -27.55 0.83 -16.34
CA ASN A 309 -27.03 0.20 -17.56
C ASN A 309 -26.77 -1.29 -17.33
N LEU A 310 -27.84 -2.07 -17.15
CA LEU A 310 -27.77 -3.48 -16.75
C LEU A 310 -26.97 -4.36 -17.72
N ASP A 311 -27.10 -4.17 -19.03
CA ASP A 311 -26.34 -4.93 -20.03
C ASP A 311 -24.83 -4.70 -19.94
N ARG A 312 -24.40 -3.46 -19.71
CA ARG A 312 -22.98 -3.11 -19.53
C ARG A 312 -22.45 -3.68 -18.22
N ALA A 313 -23.24 -3.60 -17.15
CA ALA A 313 -22.90 -4.22 -15.89
C ALA A 313 -22.67 -5.73 -16.07
N LEU A 314 -23.57 -6.41 -16.80
CA LEU A 314 -23.47 -7.84 -17.11
C LEU A 314 -22.19 -8.16 -17.91
N GLN A 315 -21.86 -7.39 -18.96
CA GLN A 315 -20.62 -7.59 -19.74
C GLN A 315 -19.35 -7.50 -18.88
N HIS A 316 -19.30 -6.53 -17.98
CA HIS A 316 -18.17 -6.38 -17.06
C HIS A 316 -18.06 -7.56 -16.08
N LEU A 317 -19.19 -8.04 -15.56
CA LEU A 317 -19.25 -9.18 -14.66
C LEU A 317 -18.87 -10.49 -15.35
N ASP A 318 -19.32 -10.70 -16.58
CA ASP A 318 -18.98 -11.88 -17.38
C ASP A 318 -17.47 -11.96 -17.62
N PHE A 319 -16.83 -10.84 -17.95
CA PHE A 319 -15.36 -10.78 -18.05
C PHE A 319 -14.70 -11.12 -16.71
N ALA A 320 -15.16 -10.52 -15.60
CA ALA A 320 -14.57 -10.72 -14.29
C ALA A 320 -14.67 -12.18 -13.83
N ILE A 321 -15.84 -12.80 -14.01
CA ILE A 321 -16.11 -14.21 -13.66
C ILE A 321 -15.31 -15.15 -14.56
N ALA A 322 -15.19 -14.87 -15.86
CA ALA A 322 -14.36 -15.67 -16.76
C ALA A 322 -12.88 -15.69 -16.33
N ARG A 323 -12.39 -14.59 -15.75
CA ARG A 323 -11.02 -14.51 -15.22
C ARG A 323 -10.88 -15.09 -13.80
N ARG A 324 -11.93 -15.05 -12.98
CA ARG A 324 -11.95 -15.53 -11.59
C ARG A 324 -13.27 -16.26 -11.29
N PRO A 325 -13.44 -17.50 -11.75
CA PRO A 325 -14.69 -18.24 -11.59
C PRO A 325 -14.98 -18.68 -10.14
N GLY A 326 -13.96 -18.65 -9.27
CA GLY A 326 -14.07 -19.03 -7.86
C GLY A 326 -14.47 -17.90 -6.92
N GLU A 327 -14.82 -16.72 -7.42
CA GLU A 327 -15.13 -15.57 -6.58
C GLU A 327 -16.65 -15.42 -6.34
N ALA A 328 -17.11 -15.88 -5.17
CA ALA A 328 -18.53 -15.88 -4.82
C ALA A 328 -19.16 -14.48 -4.84
N SER A 329 -18.39 -13.43 -4.52
CA SER A 329 -18.89 -12.06 -4.54
C SER A 329 -19.25 -11.59 -5.96
N PHE A 330 -18.52 -12.04 -6.98
CA PHE A 330 -18.78 -11.68 -8.38
C PHE A 330 -20.07 -12.33 -8.88
N LEU A 331 -20.25 -13.62 -8.55
CA LEU A 331 -21.47 -14.38 -8.87
C LEU A 331 -22.70 -13.76 -8.19
N ARG A 332 -22.61 -13.39 -6.91
CA ARG A 332 -23.72 -12.72 -6.21
C ARG A 332 -24.10 -11.38 -6.87
N LEU A 333 -23.10 -10.60 -7.28
CA LEU A 333 -23.36 -9.33 -7.97
C LEU A 333 -23.99 -9.57 -9.34
N ARG A 334 -23.51 -10.55 -10.13
CA ARG A 334 -24.14 -10.90 -11.41
C ARG A 334 -25.56 -11.42 -11.25
N ALA A 335 -25.82 -12.27 -10.26
CA ALA A 335 -27.18 -12.69 -9.95
C ALA A 335 -28.11 -11.50 -9.68
N SER A 336 -27.66 -10.48 -8.96
CA SER A 336 -28.47 -9.28 -8.71
C SER A 336 -28.79 -8.50 -9.99
N VAL A 337 -27.84 -8.40 -10.92
CA VAL A 337 -28.04 -7.76 -12.23
C VAL A 337 -28.99 -8.59 -13.09
N LEU A 338 -28.82 -9.92 -13.12
CA LEU A 338 -29.66 -10.86 -13.86
C LEU A 338 -31.12 -10.85 -13.37
N LEU A 339 -31.34 -10.75 -12.05
CA LEU A 339 -32.68 -10.59 -11.49
C LEU A 339 -33.35 -9.29 -11.96
N GLN A 340 -32.60 -8.18 -12.03
CA GLN A 340 -33.14 -6.91 -12.56
C GLN A 340 -33.43 -6.99 -14.07
N LEU A 341 -32.68 -7.80 -14.81
CA LEU A 341 -32.93 -8.11 -16.22
C LEU A 341 -34.06 -9.14 -16.44
N GLY A 342 -34.59 -9.76 -15.37
CA GLY A 342 -35.62 -10.80 -15.44
C GLY A 342 -35.09 -12.22 -15.71
N ASP A 343 -33.77 -12.40 -15.84
CA ASP A 343 -33.11 -13.68 -16.08
C ASP A 343 -32.95 -14.48 -14.78
N THR A 344 -34.08 -14.98 -14.29
CA THR A 344 -34.19 -15.66 -12.99
C THR A 344 -33.50 -17.02 -12.98
N GLU A 345 -33.35 -17.66 -14.14
CA GLU A 345 -32.68 -18.96 -14.26
C GLU A 345 -31.17 -18.81 -14.00
N ARG A 346 -30.49 -17.96 -14.79
CA ARG A 346 -29.04 -17.73 -14.61
C ARG A 346 -28.71 -17.12 -13.26
N ALA A 347 -29.58 -16.25 -12.73
CA ALA A 347 -29.40 -15.71 -11.39
C ALA A 347 -29.42 -16.80 -10.30
N ARG A 348 -30.30 -17.80 -10.43
CA ARG A 348 -30.39 -18.91 -9.48
C ARG A 348 -29.11 -19.75 -9.51
N ASP A 349 -28.59 -20.04 -10.71
CA ASP A 349 -27.36 -20.81 -10.88
C ASP A 349 -26.16 -20.10 -10.23
N ASP A 350 -26.02 -18.80 -10.46
CA ASP A 350 -24.97 -17.97 -9.85
C ASP A 350 -25.03 -18.00 -8.31
N LEU A 351 -26.23 -17.89 -7.73
CA LEU A 351 -26.41 -17.93 -6.28
C LEU A 351 -26.09 -19.31 -5.71
N GLN A 352 -26.46 -20.40 -6.41
CA GLN A 352 -26.12 -21.75 -6.00
C GLN A 352 -24.60 -21.98 -6.02
N GLN A 353 -23.92 -21.53 -7.07
CA GLN A 353 -22.47 -21.61 -7.19
C GLN A 353 -21.79 -20.77 -6.10
N ALA A 354 -22.24 -19.53 -5.88
CA ALA A 354 -21.72 -18.67 -4.82
C ALA A 354 -21.86 -19.29 -3.43
N ALA A 355 -22.99 -19.94 -3.14
CA ALA A 355 -23.23 -20.65 -1.88
C ALA A 355 -22.35 -21.90 -1.73
N ALA A 356 -22.09 -22.63 -2.82
CA ALA A 356 -21.16 -23.76 -2.82
C ALA A 356 -19.72 -23.30 -2.48
N ILE A 357 -19.27 -22.21 -3.10
CA ILE A 357 -17.96 -21.59 -2.82
C ILE A 357 -17.89 -21.13 -1.36
N ALA A 358 -18.90 -20.42 -0.86
CA ALA A 358 -18.91 -19.95 0.53
C ALA A 358 -18.87 -21.09 1.56
N ARG A 359 -19.57 -22.21 1.31
CA ARG A 359 -19.53 -23.40 2.17
C ARG A 359 -18.18 -24.10 2.17
N ALA A 360 -17.49 -24.14 1.03
CA ALA A 360 -16.15 -24.71 0.94
C ALA A 360 -15.10 -23.86 1.69
N GLU A 361 -15.37 -22.57 1.91
CA GLU A 361 -14.45 -21.61 2.52
C GLU A 361 -14.69 -21.32 4.01
N GLN A 362 -15.82 -21.76 4.59
CA GLN A 362 -16.10 -21.57 6.02
C GLN A 362 -15.20 -22.47 6.90
N ILE A 363 -14.00 -21.96 7.17
CA ILE A 363 -13.23 -22.24 8.39
C ILE A 363 -13.62 -21.14 9.39
N PRO A 364 -14.07 -21.44 10.62
CA PRO A 364 -14.64 -20.45 11.53
C PRO A 364 -13.59 -19.38 11.92
N VAL A 365 -13.92 -18.10 11.68
CA VAL A 365 -13.17 -16.91 12.10
C VAL A 365 -13.98 -16.20 13.20
N ALA A 366 -13.31 -15.81 14.28
CA ALA A 366 -13.91 -15.07 15.39
C ALA A 366 -14.25 -13.61 14.98
N SER A 367 -15.33 -13.09 15.53
CA SER A 367 -16.02 -11.85 15.15
C SER A 367 -15.19 -10.56 15.26
N HIS A 368 -15.39 -9.67 14.29
CA HIS A 368 -14.86 -8.30 14.22
C HIS A 368 -15.48 -7.37 15.29
N PRO A 369 -14.76 -6.33 15.77
CA PRO A 369 -15.37 -5.26 16.55
C PRO A 369 -16.35 -4.43 15.71
N VAL A 370 -17.46 -4.04 16.33
CA VAL A 370 -18.58 -3.32 15.71
C VAL A 370 -18.23 -1.85 15.57
N ARG A 371 -18.62 -1.24 14.44
CA ARG A 371 -18.54 0.19 14.20
C ARG A 371 -19.70 0.87 14.95
N ASP A 372 -19.41 1.77 15.88
CA ASP A 372 -20.42 2.73 16.32
C ASP A 372 -20.77 3.64 15.13
N GLY A 373 -22.05 3.64 14.78
CA GLY A 373 -22.62 4.43 13.70
C GLY A 373 -23.14 5.78 14.21
N ALA A 374 -22.98 6.76 13.32
CA ALA A 374 -23.47 8.15 13.30
C ALA A 374 -22.65 9.19 14.08
#